data_AF-A0A956HM08-F1
#
_entry.id   AF-A0A956HM08-F1
#
_cell.length_a   1.000
_cell.length_b   1.000
_cell.length_c   1.000
_cell.angle_alpha   90.00
_cell.angle_beta   90.00
_cell.angle_gamma   90.00
#
_symmetry.space_group_name_H-M   'P 1'
#
loop_
_entity.id
_entity.type
_entity.pdbx_description
1 polymer ?
#
loop_
_entity_poly.entity_id
_entity_poly.type
_entity_poly.pdbx_seq_one_letter_code
_entity_poly.pdbx_strand_id
1 'polypeptide(L)'
;MGKHRKVPPPPSIPGLVDAHCHLDYPPMADDVDATLARARAAGVEQVVHIACRREAFTGAVALIEAHPQVFAAVGVHPHDATTLDDATLAEIEAIVRRYPGRVVAVGETGLDYYY
;
A
#
# COMPACT_ATOMS: atom_id res chain seq x y z
N MET A 1 -30.41 -9.44 3.71
CA MET A 1 -29.31 -9.76 4.66
C MET A 1 -28.53 -10.96 4.11
N GLY A 2 -27.59 -10.73 3.20
CA GLY A 2 -26.83 -11.80 2.54
C GLY A 2 -25.86 -12.43 3.53
N LYS A 3 -25.98 -13.74 3.78
CA LYS A 3 -25.04 -14.47 4.61
C LYS A 3 -23.71 -14.52 3.84
N HIS A 4 -22.75 -13.66 4.20
CA HIS A 4 -21.37 -13.82 3.73
C HIS A 4 -20.92 -15.23 4.14
N ARG A 5 -20.77 -16.11 3.15
CA ARG A 5 -20.34 -17.49 3.38
C ARG A 5 -18.93 -17.40 3.96
N LYS A 6 -18.73 -17.84 5.21
CA LYS A 6 -17.38 -17.90 5.80
C LYS A 6 -16.56 -18.87 4.95
N VAL A 7 -15.70 -18.32 4.10
CA VAL A 7 -14.71 -19.10 3.36
C VAL A 7 -13.68 -19.57 4.38
N PRO A 8 -13.38 -20.87 4.46
CA PRO A 8 -12.29 -21.35 5.33
C PRO A 8 -11.01 -20.61 4.94
N PRO A 9 -10.17 -20.19 5.91
CA PRO A 9 -8.90 -19.58 5.57
C PRO A 9 -8.10 -20.57 4.70
N PRO A 10 -7.46 -20.09 3.62
CA PRO A 10 -6.58 -20.93 2.82
C PRO A 10 -5.47 -21.51 3.71
N PRO A 11 -4.90 -22.67 3.35
CA PRO A 11 -3.72 -23.18 4.04
C PRO A 11 -2.61 -22.12 4.02
N SER A 12 -1.95 -21.94 5.16
CA SER A 12 -0.88 -20.96 5.31
C SER A 12 0.34 -21.38 4.48
N ILE A 13 0.85 -20.45 3.67
CA ILE A 13 2.15 -20.57 2.98
C ILE A 13 3.09 -19.59 3.70
N PRO A 14 4.04 -20.07 4.52
CA PRO A 14 4.93 -19.19 5.29
C PRO A 14 5.81 -18.31 4.40
N GLY A 15 6.13 -17.10 4.88
CA GLY A 15 7.06 -16.19 4.20
C GLY A 15 6.54 -15.48 2.94
N LEU A 16 5.22 -15.40 2.73
CA LEU A 16 4.68 -14.64 1.61
C LEU A 16 4.86 -13.13 1.82
N VAL A 17 5.13 -12.43 0.71
CA VAL A 17 5.13 -10.96 0.64
C VAL A 17 4.06 -10.55 -0.36
N ASP A 18 3.11 -9.74 0.09
CA ASP A 18 2.21 -9.03 -0.82
C ASP A 18 2.94 -7.80 -1.35
N ALA A 19 3.45 -7.89 -2.57
CA ALA A 19 4.26 -6.84 -3.17
C ALA A 19 3.46 -5.61 -3.63
N HIS A 20 2.11 -5.65 -3.59
CA HIS A 20 1.29 -4.56 -4.11
C HIS A 20 -0.13 -4.58 -3.53
N CYS A 21 -0.41 -3.71 -2.57
CA CYS A 21 -1.75 -3.57 -2.00
C CYS A 21 -2.13 -2.11 -1.70
N HIS A 22 -3.43 -1.82 -1.69
CA HIS A 22 -3.99 -0.52 -1.31
C HIS A 22 -4.73 -0.65 0.04
N LEU A 23 -3.98 -0.61 1.14
CA LEU A 23 -4.54 -0.71 2.51
C LEU A 23 -5.44 0.47 2.88
N ASP A 24 -5.30 1.59 2.18
CA ASP A 24 -6.07 2.82 2.35
C ASP A 24 -7.44 2.78 1.66
N TYR A 25 -7.78 1.69 0.97
CA TYR A 25 -9.07 1.53 0.29
C TYR A 25 -10.02 0.61 1.06
N PRO A 26 -11.33 0.89 1.07
CA PRO A 26 -12.32 -0.04 1.61
C PRO A 26 -12.29 -1.40 0.88
N PRO A 27 -12.51 -2.51 1.59
CA PRO A 27 -12.84 -2.62 3.01
C PRO A 27 -11.62 -2.69 3.93
N MET A 28 -10.40 -2.55 3.41
CA MET A 28 -9.17 -2.72 4.20
C MET A 28 -8.96 -1.53 5.15
N ALA A 29 -9.25 -0.32 4.66
CA ALA A 29 -9.17 0.92 5.43
C ALA A 29 -10.12 0.96 6.64
N ASP A 30 -11.19 0.18 6.62
CA ASP A 30 -12.18 0.15 7.72
C ASP A 30 -11.58 -0.44 9.01
N ASP A 31 -10.63 -1.38 8.86
CA ASP A 31 -9.89 -2.00 9.97
C ASP A 31 -8.57 -2.61 9.44
N VAL A 32 -7.53 -1.78 9.41
CA VAL A 32 -6.19 -2.17 8.91
C VAL A 32 -5.57 -3.25 9.80
N ASP A 33 -5.72 -3.15 11.13
CA ASP A 33 -5.20 -4.13 12.07
C ASP A 33 -5.79 -5.51 11.85
N ALA A 34 -7.13 -5.60 11.74
CA ALA A 34 -7.79 -6.87 11.45
C ALA A 34 -7.43 -7.39 10.05
N THR A 35 -7.22 -6.50 9.08
CA THR A 35 -6.77 -6.87 7.74
C THR A 35 -5.38 -7.49 7.76
N LEU A 36 -4.41 -6.85 8.42
CA LEU A 36 -3.05 -7.36 8.57
C LEU A 36 -3.00 -8.66 9.39
N ALA A 37 -3.85 -8.80 10.41
CA ALA A 37 -3.97 -10.03 11.18
C ALA A 37 -4.47 -11.20 10.32
N ARG A 38 -5.46 -10.97 9.44
CA ARG A 38 -5.93 -11.99 8.48
C ARG A 38 -4.84 -12.33 7.46
N ALA A 39 -4.13 -11.33 6.94
CA ALA A 39 -3.02 -11.54 6.01
C ALA A 39 -1.94 -12.43 6.65
N ARG A 40 -1.55 -12.14 7.90
CA ARG A 40 -0.59 -12.94 8.65
C ARG A 40 -1.06 -14.37 8.88
N ALA A 41 -2.34 -14.57 9.23
CA ALA A 41 -2.90 -15.91 9.40
C ALA A 41 -2.87 -16.75 8.09
N ALA A 42 -2.93 -16.08 6.93
CA ALA A 42 -2.79 -16.72 5.62
C ALA A 42 -1.33 -16.93 5.19
N GLY A 43 -0.34 -16.45 5.96
CA GLY A 43 1.10 -16.57 5.67
C GLY A 43 1.73 -15.35 4.99
N VAL A 44 0.98 -14.27 4.79
CA VAL A 44 1.51 -12.98 4.31
C VAL A 44 2.17 -12.26 5.47
N GLU A 45 3.50 -12.26 5.48
CA GLU A 45 4.31 -11.73 6.59
C GLU A 45 4.70 -10.27 6.39
N GLN A 46 4.75 -9.80 5.13
CA GLN A 46 5.07 -8.44 4.77
C GLN A 46 4.17 -7.97 3.63
N VAL A 47 3.89 -6.68 3.60
CA VAL A 47 3.07 -6.06 2.54
C VAL A 47 3.70 -4.76 2.07
N VAL A 48 3.55 -4.43 0.79
CA VAL A 48 3.91 -3.13 0.22
C VAL A 48 2.63 -2.38 -0.10
N HIS A 49 2.36 -1.33 0.67
CA HIS A 49 1.26 -0.41 0.45
C HIS A 49 1.62 0.62 -0.63
N ILE A 50 0.72 0.82 -1.59
CA ILE A 50 0.93 1.72 -2.73
C ILE A 50 0.20 3.05 -2.52
N ALA A 51 0.96 4.13 -2.42
CA ALA A 51 0.46 5.50 -2.36
C ALA A 51 0.67 6.18 -3.72
N CYS A 52 -0.38 6.21 -4.54
CA CYS A 52 -0.29 6.58 -5.95
C CYS A 52 -0.78 8.00 -6.28
N ARG A 53 -1.05 8.81 -5.25
CA ARG A 53 -1.41 10.24 -5.35
C ARG A 53 -0.86 11.00 -4.16
N ARG A 54 -0.58 12.28 -4.33
CA ARG A 54 0.09 13.13 -3.33
C ARG A 54 -0.62 13.11 -1.98
N GLU A 55 -1.95 13.19 -1.96
CA GLU A 55 -2.71 13.26 -0.70
C GLU A 55 -2.70 11.93 0.07
N ALA A 56 -2.28 10.82 -0.56
CA ALA A 56 -2.12 9.52 0.09
C ALA A 56 -0.76 9.37 0.82
N PHE A 57 0.22 10.22 0.53
CA PHE A 57 1.59 10.09 1.05
C PHE A 57 1.66 10.14 2.58
N THR A 58 0.90 11.06 3.20
CA THR A 58 0.85 11.18 4.66
C THR A 58 0.25 9.91 5.30
N GLY A 59 -0.79 9.33 4.68
CA GLY A 59 -1.38 8.07 5.13
C GLY A 59 -0.41 6.90 5.02
N ALA A 60 0.35 6.83 3.92
CA ALA A 60 1.36 5.79 3.73
C ALA A 60 2.50 5.88 4.75
N VAL A 61 2.97 7.09 5.08
CA VAL A 61 3.95 7.31 6.15
C VAL A 61 3.39 6.84 7.50
N ALA A 62 2.15 7.20 7.84
CA ALA A 62 1.52 6.75 9.08
C ALA A 62 1.41 5.21 9.15
N LEU A 63 1.08 4.55 8.04
CA LEU A 63 0.99 3.09 7.96
C LEU A 63 2.34 2.41 8.22
N ILE A 64 3.42 2.86 7.58
CA ILE A 64 4.75 2.26 7.81
C ILE A 64 5.28 2.57 9.22
N GLU A 65 4.94 3.72 9.81
CA GLU A 65 5.33 4.03 11.19
C GLU A 65 4.58 3.15 12.21
N ALA A 66 3.28 2.92 11.99
CA ALA A 66 2.43 2.15 12.90
C ALA A 66 2.63 0.63 12.79
N HIS A 67 2.97 0.10 11.61
CA HIS A 67 3.01 -1.34 11.36
C HIS A 67 4.37 -1.77 10.79
N PRO A 68 5.21 -2.50 11.57
CA PRO A 68 6.52 -2.94 11.13
C PRO A 68 6.52 -3.86 9.89
N GLN A 69 5.43 -4.62 9.68
CA GLN A 69 5.25 -5.49 8.52
C GLN A 69 4.84 -4.75 7.24
N VAL A 70 4.53 -3.46 7.33
CA VAL A 70 4.11 -2.64 6.19
C VAL A 70 5.31 -1.86 5.66
N PHE A 71 5.52 -1.98 4.36
CA PHE A 71 6.40 -1.15 3.55
C PHE A 71 5.55 -0.30 2.62
N ALA A 72 6.15 0.71 1.98
CA ALA A 72 5.44 1.58 1.06
C ALA A 72 6.16 1.74 -0.28
N ALA A 73 5.37 1.97 -1.33
CA ALA A 73 5.78 2.66 -2.53
C ALA A 73 5.05 4.00 -2.61
N VAL A 74 5.74 5.05 -3.04
CA VAL A 74 5.15 6.38 -3.25
C VAL A 74 5.38 6.84 -4.68
N GLY A 75 4.35 7.37 -5.33
CA GLY A 75 4.40 7.76 -6.73
C GLY A 75 3.13 8.44 -7.20
N VAL A 76 3.02 8.65 -8.52
CA VAL A 76 1.82 9.20 -9.17
C VAL A 76 1.35 8.21 -10.24
N HIS A 77 0.11 7.73 -10.10
CA HIS A 77 -0.52 6.81 -11.05
C HIS A 77 -0.64 7.45 -12.44
N PRO A 78 -0.54 6.69 -13.56
CA PRO A 78 -0.72 7.25 -14.91
C PRO A 78 -2.02 8.03 -15.11
N HIS A 79 -3.12 7.62 -14.46
CA HIS A 79 -4.39 8.35 -14.52
C HIS A 79 -4.33 9.74 -13.88
N ASP A 80 -3.46 9.92 -12.88
CA ASP A 80 -3.25 11.17 -12.17
C ASP A 80 -2.03 11.94 -12.70
N ALA A 81 -1.47 11.55 -13.86
CA ALA A 81 -0.23 12.14 -14.39
C ALA A 81 -0.28 13.67 -14.56
N THR A 82 -1.48 14.24 -14.76
CA THR A 82 -1.68 15.70 -14.86
C THR A 82 -1.51 16.45 -13.53
N THR A 83 -1.49 15.72 -12.41
CA THR A 83 -1.28 16.27 -11.06
C THR A 83 0.18 16.32 -10.66
N LEU A 84 1.09 15.69 -11.42
CA LEU A 84 2.51 15.68 -11.13
C LEU A 84 3.13 17.06 -11.41
N ASP A 85 3.63 17.69 -10.36
CA ASP A 85 4.38 18.95 -10.40
C ASP A 85 5.71 18.84 -9.63
N ASP A 86 6.53 19.89 -9.70
CA ASP A 86 7.84 19.94 -9.02
C ASP A 86 7.70 19.78 -7.49
N ALA A 87 6.60 20.25 -6.92
CA ALA A 87 6.32 20.13 -5.48
C ALA A 87 6.04 18.68 -5.08
N THR A 88 5.25 17.96 -5.88
CA THR A 88 4.96 16.53 -5.69
C THR A 88 6.21 15.70 -5.87
N LEU A 89 7.05 16.00 -6.86
CA LEU A 89 8.32 15.31 -7.07
C LEU A 89 9.29 15.52 -5.90
N ALA A 90 9.41 16.75 -5.39
CA ALA A 90 10.22 17.05 -4.21
C ALA A 90 9.71 16.33 -2.95
N GLU A 91 8.40 16.18 -2.80
CA GLU A 91 7.79 15.44 -1.68
C GLU A 91 8.08 13.94 -1.76
N ILE A 92 7.98 13.33 -2.94
CA ILE A 92 8.39 11.93 -3.19
C ILE A 92 9.87 11.74 -2.79
N GLU A 93 10.76 12.61 -3.26
CA GLU A 93 12.19 12.53 -2.95
C GLU A 93 12.44 12.66 -1.43
N ALA A 94 11.78 13.60 -0.77
CA ALA A 94 11.91 13.81 0.67
C ALA A 94 11.47 12.58 1.47
N ILE A 95 10.35 11.94 1.09
CA ILE A 95 9.83 10.74 1.74
C ILE A 95 10.78 9.56 1.56
N VAL A 96 11.25 9.30 0.34
CA VAL A 96 12.18 8.21 0.04
C VAL A 96 13.47 8.35 0.86
N ARG A 97 14.02 9.57 0.96
CA ARG A 97 15.24 9.83 1.76
C ARG A 97 15.00 9.71 3.26
N ARG A 98 13.80 10.08 3.74
CA ARG A 98 13.46 10.06 5.18
C ARG A 98 13.21 8.65 5.72
N TYR A 99 12.71 7.73 4.88
CA TYR A 99 12.31 6.39 5.30
C TYR A 99 13.08 5.28 4.57
N PRO A 100 14.43 5.27 4.65
CA PRO A 100 15.26 4.29 3.97
C PRO A 100 14.90 2.87 4.42
N GLY A 101 14.66 1.97 3.46
CA GLY A 101 14.30 0.58 3.73
C GLY A 101 12.86 0.36 4.21
N ARG A 102 12.06 1.42 4.39
CA ARG A 102 10.61 1.33 4.66
C ARG A 102 9.78 1.81 3.47
N VAL A 103 10.25 2.84 2.77
CA VAL A 103 9.80 3.18 1.42
C VAL A 103 10.74 2.47 0.45
N VAL A 104 10.24 1.44 -0.24
CA VAL A 104 11.06 0.45 -0.96
C VAL A 104 10.99 0.59 -2.48
N ALA A 105 10.07 1.41 -2.99
CA ALA A 105 9.91 1.68 -4.42
C ALA A 105 9.35 3.09 -4.65
N VAL A 106 9.57 3.61 -5.86
CA VAL A 106 8.84 4.77 -6.39
C VAL A 106 7.79 4.25 -7.35
N GLY A 107 6.52 4.47 -7.03
CA GLY A 107 5.37 3.94 -7.75
C GLY A 107 4.10 3.93 -6.89
N GLU A 108 2.95 3.52 -7.41
CA GLU A 108 2.75 3.03 -8.77
C GLU A 108 2.86 4.15 -9.81
N THR A 109 3.63 3.91 -10.86
CA THR A 109 3.85 4.82 -11.98
C THR A 109 3.98 3.99 -13.24
N GLY A 110 3.59 4.54 -14.39
CA GLY A 110 3.59 3.79 -15.64
C GLY A 110 2.83 4.50 -16.74
N LEU A 111 2.27 3.72 -17.65
CA LEU A 111 1.44 4.18 -18.77
C LEU A 111 0.20 3.29 -18.84
N ASP A 112 -0.98 3.90 -18.82
CA ASP A 112 -2.26 3.23 -19.07
C ASP A 112 -2.93 3.93 -20.26
N TYR A 113 -3.24 3.18 -21.32
CA TYR A 113 -3.81 3.68 -22.58
C TYR A 113 -5.27 3.24 -22.78
N TYR A 114 -5.87 2.61 -21.77
CA TYR A 114 -7.21 2.05 -21.88
C TYR A 114 -8.32 3.01 -21.43
N TYR A 115 -7.97 4.11 -20.73
CA TYR A 115 -8.92 5.06 -20.12
C TYR A 115 -8.80 6.49 -20.65
#